data_AF-Q8LXQ3-F1
#
_entry.id   AF-Q8LXQ3-F1
#
_cell.length_a   1.000
_cell.length_b   1.000
_cell.length_c   1.000
_cell.angle_alpha   90.00
_cell.angle_beta   90.00
_cell.angle_gamma   90.00
#
_symmetry.space_group_name_H-M   'P 1'
#
loop_
_entity.id
_entity.type
_entity.pdbx_description
1 polymer ?
#
loop_
_entity_poly.entity_id
_entity_poly.type
_entity_poly.pdbx_seq_one_letter_code
_entity_poly.pdbx_strand_id
1 'polypeptide(L)' 'MLKILIPTIMLFPTIWLTSPKWLWATTATHSLLIALMSLTWFNWTSETGWTSSNAYLATDPLSTPLLVLT' A
#
# COMPACT_ATOMS: atom_id res chain seq x y z
N MET A 1 1.81 8.40 -0.34
CA MET A 1 0.73 7.43 -0.67
C MET A 1 0.77 6.82 -2.07
N LEU A 2 1.13 7.56 -3.14
CA LEU A 2 1.11 7.00 -4.52
C LEU A 2 1.92 5.71 -4.72
N LYS A 3 3.03 5.55 -3.98
CA LYS A 3 3.88 4.35 -4.03
C LYS A 3 3.15 3.05 -3.69
N ILE A 4 2.05 3.11 -2.96
CA ILE A 4 1.22 1.94 -2.58
C ILE A 4 -0.05 1.89 -3.43
N LEU A 5 -0.63 3.06 -3.77
CA LEU A 5 -1.80 3.15 -4.64
C LEU A 5 -1.54 2.58 -6.05
N ILE A 6 -0.36 2.80 -6.63
CA ILE A 6 -0.04 2.30 -7.97
C ILE A 6 0.02 0.76 -7.96
N PRO A 7 0.78 0.09 -7.06
CA PRO A 7 0.76 -1.37 -6.93
C PRO A 7 -0.63 -1.97 -6.69
N THR A 8 -1.48 -1.33 -5.89
CA THR A 8 -2.84 -1.85 -5.64
C THR A 8 -3.71 -1.77 -6.88
N ILE A 9 -3.64 -0.70 -7.67
CA ILE A 9 -4.32 -0.61 -8.96
C ILE A 9 -3.75 -1.64 -9.94
N MET A 10 -2.45 -1.88 -9.92
CA MET A 10 -1.80 -2.89 -10.77
C MET A 10 -2.19 -4.33 -10.41
N LEU A 11 -2.80 -4.60 -9.25
CA LEU A 11 -3.34 -5.94 -8.96
C LEU A 11 -4.48 -6.32 -9.92
N PHE A 12 -5.32 -5.38 -10.34
CA PHE A 12 -6.43 -5.65 -11.27
C PHE A 12 -5.98 -6.28 -12.60
N PRO A 13 -5.05 -5.66 -13.36
CA PRO A 13 -4.56 -6.28 -14.58
C PRO A 13 -3.78 -7.56 -14.32
N THR A 14 -3.08 -7.68 -13.18
CA THR A 14 -2.37 -8.94 -12.87
C THR A 14 -3.33 -10.12 -12.71
N ILE A 15 -4.48 -9.93 -12.02
CA ILE A 15 -5.51 -10.96 -11.86
C ILE A 15 -6.03 -11.41 -13.23
N TRP A 16 -6.27 -10.47 -14.14
CA TRP A 16 -6.82 -10.75 -15.47
C TRP A 16 -5.83 -11.46 -16.39
N LEU A 17 -4.53 -11.17 -16.25
CA LEU A 17 -3.48 -11.73 -17.10
C LEU A 17 -2.90 -13.05 -16.56
N THR A 18 -3.09 -13.34 -15.27
CA THR A 18 -2.59 -14.59 -14.66
C THR A 18 -3.42 -15.81 -15.02
N SER A 19 -2.74 -16.93 -15.27
CA SER A 19 -3.41 -18.22 -15.46
C SER A 19 -4.19 -18.63 -14.20
N PRO A 20 -5.37 -19.27 -14.35
CA PRO A 20 -6.26 -19.57 -13.22
C PRO A 20 -5.64 -20.51 -12.17
N LYS A 21 -4.69 -21.37 -12.58
CA LYS A 21 -3.96 -22.27 -11.67
C LYS A 21 -3.10 -21.49 -10.65
N TRP A 22 -2.56 -20.35 -11.05
CA TRP A 22 -1.63 -19.57 -10.25
C TRP A 22 -2.25 -18.33 -9.63
N LEU A 23 -3.47 -17.95 -10.05
CA LEU A 23 -4.16 -16.73 -9.65
C LEU A 23 -4.07 -16.45 -8.15
N TRP A 24 -4.47 -17.41 -7.30
CA TRP A 24 -4.45 -17.25 -5.85
C TRP A 24 -3.04 -17.08 -5.25
N ALA A 25 -2.07 -17.83 -5.75
CA ALA A 25 -0.69 -17.73 -5.27
C ALA A 25 -0.05 -16.40 -5.71
N THR A 26 -0.32 -15.95 -6.93
CA THR A 26 0.19 -14.68 -7.46
C THR A 26 -0.45 -13.48 -6.77
N THR A 27 -1.76 -13.49 -6.53
CA THR A 27 -2.42 -12.38 -5.86
C THR A 27 -2.01 -12.27 -4.40
N ALA A 28 -1.92 -13.40 -3.68
CA ALA A 28 -1.49 -13.42 -2.29
C ALA A 28 -0.03 -12.95 -2.10
N THR A 29 0.87 -13.33 -3.01
CA THR A 29 2.27 -12.89 -2.93
C THR A 29 2.40 -11.39 -3.22
N HIS A 30 1.68 -10.86 -4.22
CA HIS A 30 1.73 -9.44 -4.53
C HIS A 30 1.05 -8.59 -3.44
N SER A 31 -0.08 -9.04 -2.88
CA SER A 31 -0.73 -8.33 -1.76
C SER A 31 0.14 -8.34 -0.50
N LEU A 32 0.82 -9.46 -0.20
CA LEU A 32 1.77 -9.52 0.92
C LEU A 32 2.95 -8.56 0.72
N LEU A 33 3.49 -8.48 -0.50
CA LEU A 33 4.57 -7.52 -0.81
C LEU A 33 4.11 -6.07 -0.65
N ILE A 34 2.88 -5.75 -1.04
CA ILE A 34 2.28 -4.42 -0.84
C ILE A 34 2.14 -4.12 0.67
N ALA A 35 1.67 -5.08 1.47
CA ALA A 35 1.59 -4.94 2.92
C ALA A 35 2.96 -4.77 3.59
N LEU A 36 3.99 -5.47 3.11
CA LEU A 36 5.36 -5.27 3.59
C LEU A 36 5.89 -3.86 3.27
N MET A 37 5.53 -3.31 2.10
CA MET A 37 5.88 -1.93 1.76
C MET A 37 5.10 -0.89 2.56
N SER A 38 3.87 -1.18 3.01
CA SER A 38 3.07 -0.23 3.80
C SER A 38 3.66 0.06 5.18
N LEU A 39 4.37 -0.91 5.78
CA LEU A 39 5.12 -0.72 7.03
C LEU A 39 6.17 0.42 6.96
N THR A 40 6.62 0.81 5.77
CA THR A 40 7.53 1.97 5.61
C THR A 40 6.89 3.30 6.03
N TRP A 41 5.56 3.38 6.14
CA TRP A 41 4.84 4.56 6.62
C TRP A 41 4.78 4.67 8.14
N PHE A 42 5.30 3.68 8.87
CA PHE A 42 5.38 3.71 10.33
C PHE A 42 6.52 4.62 10.79
N ASN A 43 6.41 5.91 10.49
CA ASN A 43 7.32 6.95 10.93
C ASN A 43 6.59 7.84 11.94
N TRP A 44 6.92 7.67 13.22
CA TRP A 44 6.36 8.51 14.30
C TRP A 44 7.25 9.72 14.51
N THR A 45 7.02 10.78 13.74
CA THR A 45 7.68 12.07 13.99
C THR A 45 7.01 12.75 15.18
N SER A 46 7.79 13.11 16.20
CA SER A 46 7.30 13.77 17.42
C SER A 46 6.77 15.19 17.19
N GLU A 47 7.09 15.78 16.04
CA GLU A 47 6.75 17.14 15.65
C GLU A 47 5.94 17.15 14.34
N THR A 48 4.83 17.88 14.37
CA THR A 48 3.81 18.07 13.32
C THR A 48 3.07 16.81 12.84
N GLY A 49 1.76 16.80 13.06
CA GLY A 49 0.87 15.65 12.80
C GLY A 49 0.57 15.36 11.33
N TRP A 50 1.15 16.07 10.35
CA TRP A 50 0.92 15.84 8.92
C TRP A 50 2.24 15.63 8.18
N THR A 51 2.45 14.41 7.70
CA THR A 51 3.53 14.05 6.78
C THR A 51 2.99 14.10 5.36
N SER A 52 3.25 15.19 4.63
CA SER A 52 2.79 15.31 3.24
C SER A 52 3.68 14.48 2.32
N SER A 53 3.09 13.50 1.64
CA SER A 53 3.79 12.73 0.60
C SER A 53 3.71 13.38 -0.78
N ASN A 54 2.70 14.25 -0.98
CA ASN A 54 2.46 15.10 -2.15
C ASN A 54 1.53 16.26 -1.76
N ALA A 55 1.38 17.25 -2.65
CA ALA A 55 0.51 18.42 -2.43
C ALA A 55 -0.97 18.07 -2.16
N TYR A 56 -1.44 16.92 -2.64
CA TYR A 56 -2.84 16.47 -2.51
C TYR A 56 -3.03 15.36 -1.47
N LEU A 57 -1.96 14.78 -0.94
CA LEU A 57 -2.02 13.57 -0.09
C LEU A 57 -1.04 13.66 1.06
N ALA A 58 -1.58 13.80 2.26
CA ALA A 58 -0.86 13.78 3.53
C ALA A 58 -1.27 12.56 4.37
N THR A 59 -0.32 12.07 5.16
CA THR A 59 -0.51 10.99 6.14
C THR A 59 -0.37 11.57 7.54
N ASP A 60 -1.30 11.23 8.41
CA ASP A 60 -1.32 11.63 9.82
C ASP A 60 -1.15 10.40 10.73
N PRO A 61 -0.75 10.57 12.00
CA PRO A 61 -0.56 9.45 12.93
C PRO A 61 -1.78 8.54 13.12
N LEU A 62 -2.98 9.01 12.76
CA LEU A 62 -4.22 8.23 12.83
C LEU A 62 -4.45 7.41 11.54
N SER A 63 -4.19 7.96 10.36
CA SER A 63 -4.36 7.24 9.08
C SER A 63 -3.23 6.27 8.79
N THR A 64 -2.00 6.51 9.27
CA THR A 64 -0.87 5.60 9.02
C THR A 64 -1.12 4.15 9.47
N PRO A 65 -1.61 3.84 10.69
CA PRO A 65 -1.90 2.46 11.07
C PRO A 65 -3.05 1.85 10.25
N LEU A 66 -4.06 2.65 9.88
CA LEU A 66 -5.18 2.19 9.07
C LEU A 66 -4.73 1.82 7.65
N LEU A 67 -3.84 2.63 7.07
CA LEU A 67 -3.25 2.39 5.76
C LEU A 67 -2.30 1.19 5.72
N VAL A 68 -1.78 0.77 6.88
CA VAL A 68 -0.96 -0.45 6.99
C VAL A 68 -1.83 -1.71 7.05
N LEU A 69 -3.05 -1.61 7.58
CA LEU A 69 -4.00 -2.73 7.67
C LEU A 69 -4.67 -3.08 6.33
N THR A 70 -4.74 -2.13 5.39
CA THR A 70 -5.39 -2.27 4.08
C THR A 70 -4.41 -2.70 3.00
#